data_AF-A0A7Y2T1T4-F1
#
_entry.id   AF-A0A7Y2T1T4-F1
#
_cell.length_a   1.000
_cell.length_b   1.000
_cell.length_c   1.000
_cell.angle_alpha   90.00
_cell.angle_beta   90.00
_cell.angle_gamma   90.00
#
_symmetry.space_group_name_H-M   'P 1'
#
loop_
_entity.id
_entity.type
_entity.pdbx_description
1 polymer ?
#
loop_
_entity_poly.entity_id
_entity_poly.type
_entity_poly.pdbx_seq_one_letter_code
_entity_poly.pdbx_strand_id
1 'polypeptide(L)'
;MPEVNPLLTPFDIAPFSKVQDKHYKPAFLAALDEARTEIQHITDQEAKPTFENTLEALEYSGQHLDRLSSLFFNINSANTTETIQALAQEISPMLAEFSNDITLNTKLFNRVKAVYDSRKELNLNPEQQTLLDKKYKHFTRNGANLSDAKKKRLREIDTALAKQKLSFGENVLAETNKYELQLTRESDLEGLPESVIEGARLLAESRKKEGWVFTLDYPSYLPFMKYAQNRELRKQLYLAFASKGFHGDTLDNTDLVLQIAQLRFERAQLLGYPTHA
;
A
#
# COMPACT_ATOMS: atom_id res chain seq x y z
N MET A 1 1.86 -22.14 28.22
CA MET A 1 0.84 -21.12 27.92
C MET A 1 0.97 -20.78 26.44
N PRO A 2 -0.12 -20.64 25.67
CA PRO A 2 0.00 -20.22 24.28
C PRO A 2 0.72 -18.87 24.22
N GLU A 3 1.64 -18.73 23.27
CA GLU A 3 2.40 -17.50 23.03
C GLU A 3 1.40 -16.37 22.70
N VAL A 4 1.39 -15.30 23.49
CA VAL A 4 0.51 -14.14 23.25
C VAL A 4 1.03 -13.42 22.01
N ASN A 5 0.15 -13.20 21.02
CA ASN A 5 0.51 -12.46 19.82
C ASN A 5 0.85 -11.00 20.19
N PRO A 6 2.11 -10.54 20.00
CA PRO A 6 2.53 -9.20 20.42
C PRO A 6 1.83 -8.08 19.64
N LEU A 7 1.27 -8.39 18.47
CA LEU A 7 0.49 -7.45 17.67
C LEU A 7 -0.92 -7.24 18.20
N LEU A 8 -1.42 -8.11 19.09
CA LEU A 8 -2.76 -8.00 19.71
C LEU A 8 -2.73 -7.38 21.10
N THR A 9 -1.54 -6.99 21.58
CA THR A 9 -1.37 -6.29 22.85
C THR A 9 -1.14 -4.81 22.58
N PRO A 10 -1.62 -3.89 23.45
CA PRO A 10 -1.28 -2.48 23.33
C PRO A 10 0.24 -2.26 23.36
N PHE A 11 0.73 -1.42 22.46
CA PHE A 11 2.12 -0.98 22.42
C PHE A 11 2.17 0.49 22.01
N ASP A 12 3.08 1.29 22.57
CA ASP A 12 3.30 2.68 22.12
C ASP A 12 4.39 2.78 21.05
N ILE A 13 5.29 1.80 21.03
CA ILE A 13 6.36 1.64 20.04
C ILE A 13 6.20 0.27 19.42
N ALA A 14 6.30 0.19 18.08
CA ALA A 14 6.19 -1.05 17.34
C ALA A 14 7.15 -2.13 17.92
N PRO A 15 6.64 -3.30 18.35
CA PRO A 15 7.44 -4.30 19.04
C PRO A 15 8.25 -5.18 18.05
N PHE A 16 9.00 -4.57 17.13
CA PHE A 16 9.69 -5.26 16.03
C PHE A 16 10.54 -6.46 16.47
N SER A 17 11.19 -6.38 17.63
CA SER A 17 12.01 -7.47 18.18
C SER A 17 11.24 -8.71 18.60
N LYS A 18 9.91 -8.60 18.77
CA LYS A 18 9.01 -9.70 19.18
C LYS A 18 8.12 -10.17 18.04
N VAL A 19 7.92 -9.34 17.01
CA VAL A 19 7.05 -9.66 15.88
C VAL A 19 7.75 -10.66 14.96
N GLN A 20 6.99 -11.65 14.49
CA GLN A 20 7.41 -12.68 13.55
C GLN A 20 6.33 -12.78 12.48
N ASP A 21 6.68 -13.28 11.29
CA ASP A 21 5.77 -13.37 10.14
C ASP A 21 4.45 -14.09 10.49
N LYS A 22 4.55 -15.15 11.31
CA LYS A 22 3.41 -15.94 11.80
C LYS A 22 2.37 -15.14 12.60
N HIS A 23 2.75 -13.98 13.14
CA HIS A 23 1.89 -13.14 13.96
C HIS A 23 0.93 -12.28 13.13
N TYR A 24 1.28 -11.92 11.89
CA TYR A 24 0.52 -10.94 11.11
C TYR A 24 -0.88 -11.41 10.77
N LYS A 25 -1.03 -12.54 10.05
CA LYS A 25 -2.35 -12.98 9.57
C LYS A 25 -3.37 -13.18 10.71
N PRO A 26 -3.05 -13.88 11.82
CA PRO A 26 -3.96 -13.97 12.95
C PRO A 26 -4.29 -12.61 13.57
N ALA A 27 -3.31 -11.69 13.64
CA ALA A 27 -3.55 -10.35 14.18
C ALA A 27 -4.50 -9.53 13.29
N PHE A 28 -4.32 -9.59 11.96
CA PHE A 28 -5.19 -8.89 11.02
C PHE A 28 -6.63 -9.41 11.08
N LEU A 29 -6.82 -10.72 11.16
CA LEU A 29 -8.16 -11.31 11.31
C LEU A 29 -8.86 -10.81 12.57
N ALA A 30 -8.18 -10.85 13.72
CA ALA A 30 -8.74 -10.38 14.99
C ALA A 30 -9.01 -8.86 14.99
N ALA A 31 -8.07 -8.05 14.49
CA ALA A 31 -8.23 -6.59 14.42
C ALA A 31 -9.34 -6.17 13.44
N LEU A 32 -9.55 -6.93 12.36
CA LEU A 32 -10.69 -6.71 11.45
C LEU A 32 -12.02 -7.01 12.13
N ASP A 33 -12.11 -8.08 12.92
CA ASP A 33 -13.34 -8.43 13.64
C ASP A 33 -13.65 -7.42 14.75
N GLU A 34 -12.62 -6.95 15.46
CA GLU A 34 -12.73 -5.85 16.42
C GLU A 34 -13.26 -4.58 15.73
N ALA A 35 -12.62 -4.17 14.64
CA ALA A 35 -13.02 -2.97 13.91
C ALA A 35 -14.45 -3.07 13.34
N ARG A 36 -14.86 -4.24 12.84
CA ARG A 36 -16.27 -4.47 12.43
C ARG A 36 -17.23 -4.30 13.60
N THR A 37 -16.87 -4.79 14.78
CA THR A 37 -17.69 -4.67 16.00
C THR A 37 -17.85 -3.21 16.41
N GLU A 38 -16.78 -2.42 16.38
CA GLU A 38 -16.81 -0.98 16.66
C GLU A 38 -17.73 -0.24 15.68
N ILE A 39 -17.63 -0.54 14.38
CA ILE A 39 -18.53 0.04 13.37
C ILE A 39 -19.97 -0.37 13.63
N GLN A 40 -20.21 -1.64 13.98
CA GLN A 40 -21.55 -2.13 14.30
C GLN A 40 -22.16 -1.36 15.47
N HIS A 41 -21.39 -1.13 16.54
CA HIS A 41 -21.79 -0.33 17.69
C HIS A 41 -22.22 1.09 17.32
N ILE A 42 -21.59 1.71 16.31
CA ILE A 42 -22.02 3.02 15.80
C ILE A 42 -23.34 2.90 15.03
N THR A 43 -23.46 1.89 14.17
CA THR A 43 -24.63 1.74 13.29
C THR A 43 -25.91 1.30 14.01
N ASP A 44 -25.80 0.58 15.13
CA ASP A 44 -26.94 0.02 15.87
C ASP A 44 -27.45 0.93 16.99
N GLN A 45 -26.87 2.12 17.18
CA GLN A 45 -27.38 3.04 18.19
C GLN A 45 -28.79 3.54 17.84
N GLU A 46 -29.73 3.35 18.77
CA GLU A 46 -31.09 3.89 18.66
C GLU A 46 -31.14 5.41 18.86
N ALA A 47 -30.15 5.97 19.56
CA ALA A 47 -30.03 7.40 19.77
C ALA A 47 -29.88 8.14 18.43
N LYS A 48 -30.48 9.34 18.34
CA LYS A 48 -30.33 10.21 17.17
C LYS A 48 -28.84 10.49 16.88
N PRO A 49 -28.41 10.51 15.61
CA PRO A 49 -27.02 10.79 15.26
C PRO A 49 -26.57 12.17 15.77
N THR A 50 -25.45 12.23 16.48
CA THR A 50 -24.73 13.44 16.88
C THR A 50 -23.31 13.39 16.37
N PHE A 51 -22.56 14.49 16.52
CA PHE A 51 -21.16 14.51 16.15
C PHE A 51 -20.36 13.46 16.94
N GLU A 52 -20.57 13.39 18.26
CA GLU A 52 -19.83 12.53 19.20
C GLU A 52 -20.15 11.05 18.92
N ASN A 53 -21.43 10.70 18.82
CA ASN A 53 -21.85 9.31 18.71
C ASN A 53 -21.73 8.72 17.29
N THR A 54 -21.28 9.52 16.33
CA THR A 54 -21.14 9.11 14.93
C THR A 54 -19.79 9.47 14.35
N LEU A 55 -19.39 10.75 14.32
CA LEU A 55 -18.15 11.19 13.67
C LEU A 55 -16.94 10.93 14.56
N GLU A 56 -17.02 11.33 15.84
CA GLU A 56 -15.95 11.10 16.80
C GLU A 56 -15.78 9.60 17.06
N ALA A 57 -16.88 8.88 17.34
CA ALA A 57 -16.86 7.42 17.48
C ALA A 57 -16.24 6.72 16.26
N LEU A 58 -16.56 7.16 15.04
CA LEU A 58 -15.97 6.61 13.81
C LEU A 58 -14.48 6.94 13.67
N GLU A 59 -14.02 8.08 14.16
CA GLU A 59 -12.60 8.46 14.13
C GLU A 59 -11.74 7.63 15.08
N TYR A 60 -12.33 7.16 16.19
CA TYR A 60 -11.67 6.26 17.13
C TYR A 60 -11.80 4.77 16.77
N SER A 61 -12.70 4.41 15.85
CA SER A 61 -12.83 3.02 15.39
C SER A 61 -11.67 2.60 14.48
N GLY A 62 -11.28 1.33 14.52
CA GLY A 62 -10.27 0.73 13.66
C GLY A 62 -8.83 1.10 14.01
N GLN A 63 -8.57 1.83 15.10
CA GLN A 63 -7.22 2.30 15.45
C GLN A 63 -6.20 1.16 15.59
N HIS A 64 -6.62 0.04 16.16
CA HIS A 64 -5.76 -1.14 16.26
C HIS A 64 -5.41 -1.71 14.88
N LEU A 65 -6.39 -1.84 13.99
CA LEU A 65 -6.18 -2.29 12.61
C LEU A 65 -5.29 -1.32 11.82
N ASP A 66 -5.48 -0.01 11.98
CA ASP A 66 -4.68 1.02 11.32
C ASP A 66 -3.22 0.97 11.76
N ARG A 67 -2.99 0.77 13.06
CA ARG A 67 -1.65 0.63 13.64
C ARG A 67 -0.95 -0.63 13.14
N LEU A 68 -1.66 -1.75 13.14
CA LEU A 68 -1.17 -3.02 12.59
C LEU A 68 -0.85 -2.91 11.10
N SER A 69 -1.74 -2.29 10.32
CA SER A 69 -1.55 -2.05 8.88
C SER A 69 -0.32 -1.20 8.62
N SER A 70 -0.16 -0.10 9.37
CA SER A 70 0.98 0.80 9.25
C SER A 70 2.31 0.09 9.53
N LEU A 71 2.36 -0.74 10.57
CA LEU A 71 3.55 -1.54 10.91
C LEU A 71 3.87 -2.54 9.79
N PHE A 72 2.88 -3.31 9.34
CA PHE A 72 3.07 -4.34 8.34
C PHE A 72 3.52 -3.76 6.99
N PHE A 73 2.85 -2.73 6.48
CA PHE A 73 3.21 -2.13 5.19
C PHE A 73 4.51 -1.32 5.25
N ASN A 74 4.92 -0.84 6.44
CA ASN A 74 6.27 -0.33 6.62
C ASN A 74 7.33 -1.43 6.39
N ILE A 75 7.16 -2.60 6.99
CA ILE A 75 8.07 -3.74 6.78
C ILE A 75 8.02 -4.22 5.32
N ASN A 76 6.83 -4.35 4.73
CA ASN A 76 6.70 -4.73 3.33
C ASN A 76 7.35 -3.73 2.36
N SER A 77 7.50 -2.46 2.76
CA SER A 77 8.18 -1.46 1.94
C SER A 77 9.70 -1.43 2.18
N ALA A 78 10.14 -1.58 3.44
CA ALA A 78 11.52 -1.29 3.84
C ALA A 78 12.40 -2.54 4.00
N ASN A 79 11.81 -3.69 4.31
CA ASN A 79 12.52 -4.93 4.63
C ASN A 79 11.66 -6.16 4.31
N THR A 80 11.18 -6.22 3.06
CA THR A 80 10.27 -7.29 2.63
C THR A 80 11.01 -8.60 2.37
N THR A 81 10.24 -9.69 2.38
CA THR A 81 10.67 -11.05 2.08
C THR A 81 9.57 -11.73 1.25
N GLU A 82 9.86 -12.88 0.65
CA GLU A 82 8.82 -13.65 -0.06
C GLU A 82 7.61 -13.95 0.84
N THR A 83 7.85 -14.24 2.12
CA THR A 83 6.80 -14.46 3.12
C THR A 83 5.97 -13.20 3.36
N ILE A 84 6.61 -12.03 3.52
CA ILE A 84 5.90 -10.76 3.74
C ILE A 84 5.11 -10.34 2.51
N GLN A 85 5.64 -10.54 1.30
CA GLN A 85 4.92 -10.30 0.04
C GLN A 85 3.69 -11.21 -0.10
N ALA A 86 3.85 -12.51 0.17
CA ALA A 86 2.74 -13.46 0.17
C ALA A 86 1.65 -13.06 1.19
N LEU A 87 2.05 -12.66 2.40
CA LEU A 87 1.12 -12.13 3.40
C LEU A 87 0.43 -10.86 2.90
N ALA A 88 1.14 -9.95 2.24
CA ALA A 88 0.57 -8.72 1.71
C ALA A 88 -0.48 -9.00 0.63
N GLN A 89 -0.25 -10.01 -0.21
CA GLN A 89 -1.21 -10.48 -1.23
C GLN A 89 -2.48 -11.07 -0.63
N GLU A 90 -2.39 -11.67 0.56
CA GLU A 90 -3.56 -12.17 1.30
C GLU A 90 -4.28 -11.05 2.07
N ILE A 91 -3.55 -10.16 2.73
CA ILE A 91 -4.09 -9.13 3.63
C ILE A 91 -4.69 -7.95 2.86
N SER A 92 -4.08 -7.53 1.75
CA SER A 92 -4.54 -6.33 1.00
C SER A 92 -5.99 -6.44 0.51
N PRO A 93 -6.44 -7.59 -0.05
CA PRO A 93 -7.85 -7.80 -0.38
C PRO A 93 -8.80 -7.69 0.84
N MET A 94 -8.40 -8.22 2.00
CA MET A 94 -9.20 -8.18 3.23
C MET A 94 -9.39 -6.74 3.73
N LEU A 95 -8.33 -5.94 3.68
CA LEU A 95 -8.40 -4.52 4.04
C LEU A 95 -9.24 -3.72 3.04
N ALA A 96 -9.15 -4.02 1.74
CA ALA A 96 -9.98 -3.41 0.72
C ALA A 96 -11.47 -3.76 0.91
N GLU A 97 -11.78 -5.01 1.26
CA GLU A 97 -13.13 -5.44 1.58
C GLU A 97 -13.67 -4.69 2.81
N PHE A 98 -12.90 -4.61 3.90
CA PHE A 98 -13.31 -3.87 5.09
C PHE A 98 -13.49 -2.36 4.84
N SER A 99 -12.59 -1.75 4.06
CA SER A 99 -12.75 -0.34 3.65
C SER A 99 -14.04 -0.11 2.86
N ASN A 100 -14.40 -1.06 1.99
CA ASN A 100 -15.68 -1.04 1.28
C ASN A 100 -16.87 -1.28 2.22
N ASP A 101 -16.72 -2.14 3.23
CA ASP A 101 -17.74 -2.35 4.27
C ASP A 101 -18.03 -1.06 5.01
N ILE A 102 -17.04 -0.24 5.32
CA ILE A 102 -17.26 1.06 5.95
C ILE A 102 -17.91 2.02 4.93
N THR A 103 -17.23 2.30 3.82
CA THR A 103 -17.60 3.40 2.90
C THR A 103 -18.93 3.18 2.19
N LEU A 104 -19.35 1.92 1.99
CA LEU A 104 -20.59 1.57 1.30
C LEU A 104 -21.73 1.21 2.25
N ASN A 105 -21.50 1.19 3.58
CA ASN A 105 -22.52 0.90 4.58
C ASN A 105 -23.56 2.02 4.64
N THR A 106 -24.75 1.70 4.16
CA THR A 106 -25.89 2.63 4.09
C THR A 106 -26.33 3.11 5.47
N LYS A 107 -26.33 2.26 6.50
CA LYS A 107 -26.71 2.66 7.87
C LYS A 107 -25.73 3.69 8.42
N LEU A 108 -24.42 3.40 8.30
CA LEU A 108 -23.37 4.30 8.78
C LEU A 108 -23.41 5.64 8.02
N PHE A 109 -23.51 5.60 6.70
CA PHE A 109 -23.60 6.82 5.89
C PHE A 109 -24.83 7.64 6.23
N ASN A 110 -25.99 7.03 6.47
CA ASN A 110 -27.20 7.76 6.87
C ASN A 110 -27.02 8.50 8.21
N ARG A 111 -26.30 7.91 9.16
CA ARG A 111 -25.95 8.59 10.43
C ARG A 111 -25.04 9.80 10.17
N VAL A 112 -23.97 9.62 9.39
CA VAL A 112 -23.05 10.72 9.02
C VAL A 112 -23.78 11.83 8.27
N LYS A 113 -24.65 11.46 7.32
CA LYS A 113 -25.47 12.39 6.54
C LYS A 113 -26.43 13.18 7.42
N ALA A 114 -27.07 12.55 8.40
CA ALA A 114 -27.96 13.25 9.32
C ALA A 114 -27.24 14.37 10.08
N VAL A 115 -26.04 14.10 10.59
CA VAL A 115 -25.19 15.12 11.25
C VAL A 115 -24.73 16.19 10.26
N TYR A 116 -24.39 15.80 9.03
CA TYR A 116 -23.99 16.74 7.98
C TYR A 116 -25.14 17.68 7.57
N ASP A 117 -26.36 17.17 7.45
CA ASP A 117 -27.51 17.96 7.04
C ASP A 117 -27.91 18.98 8.11
N SER A 118 -27.77 18.65 9.40
CA SER A 118 -28.03 19.57 10.53
C SER A 118 -26.83 20.46 10.90
N ARG A 119 -25.70 20.38 10.18
CA ARG A 119 -24.43 21.04 10.55
C ARG A 119 -24.52 22.55 10.83
N LYS A 120 -25.50 23.26 10.26
CA LYS A 120 -25.71 24.70 10.49
C LYS A 120 -26.29 25.01 11.87
N GLU A 121 -26.91 24.03 12.51
CA GLU A 121 -27.56 24.12 13.81
C GLU A 121 -26.63 23.63 14.94
N LEU A 122 -25.52 22.98 14.58
CA LEU A 122 -24.54 22.46 15.51
C LEU A 122 -23.49 23.52 15.85
N ASN A 123 -23.18 23.68 17.13
CA ASN A 123 -22.10 24.54 17.60
C ASN A 123 -20.75 23.79 17.56
N LEU A 124 -20.30 23.41 16.36
CA LEU A 124 -19.04 22.69 16.16
C LEU A 124 -17.86 23.67 16.07
N ASN A 125 -16.73 23.29 16.66
CA ASN A 125 -15.47 24.01 16.47
C ASN A 125 -14.90 23.82 15.04
N PRO A 126 -13.89 24.59 14.61
CA PRO A 126 -13.37 24.50 13.24
C PRO A 126 -12.83 23.11 12.83
N GLU A 127 -12.21 22.38 13.77
CA GLU A 127 -11.68 21.03 13.53
C GLU A 127 -12.81 20.02 13.33
N GLN A 128 -13.84 20.10 14.17
CA GLN A 128 -15.04 19.26 14.08
C GLN A 128 -15.81 19.53 12.77
N GLN A 129 -15.97 20.80 12.38
CA GLN A 129 -16.57 21.15 11.08
C GLN A 129 -15.78 20.55 9.92
N THR A 130 -14.45 20.61 10.00
CA THR A 130 -13.55 20.04 8.98
C THR A 130 -13.67 18.52 8.94
N LEU A 131 -13.70 17.85 10.10
CA LEU A 131 -13.87 16.41 10.18
C LEU A 131 -15.19 15.97 9.55
N LEU A 132 -16.29 16.65 9.91
CA LEU A 132 -17.62 16.37 9.38
C LEU A 132 -17.67 16.53 7.85
N ASP A 133 -17.13 17.63 7.32
CA ASP A 133 -17.08 17.87 5.87
C ASP A 133 -16.23 16.82 5.14
N LYS A 134 -15.03 16.52 5.66
CA LYS A 134 -14.14 15.51 5.07
C LYS A 134 -14.75 14.12 5.10
N LYS A 135 -15.35 13.70 6.22
CA LYS A 135 -15.99 12.37 6.33
C LYS A 135 -17.17 12.27 5.38
N TYR A 136 -18.07 13.25 5.36
CA TYR A 136 -19.20 13.24 4.43
C TYR A 136 -18.75 13.19 2.96
N LYS A 137 -17.78 14.01 2.58
CA LYS A 137 -17.18 13.98 1.23
C LYS A 137 -16.50 12.64 0.93
N HIS A 138 -15.83 12.03 1.91
CA HIS A 138 -15.21 10.73 1.75
C HIS A 138 -16.24 9.64 1.41
N PHE A 139 -17.35 9.55 2.15
CA PHE A 139 -18.43 8.61 1.83
C PHE A 139 -19.03 8.85 0.45
N THR A 140 -19.40 10.11 0.15
CA THR A 140 -20.05 10.45 -1.13
C THR A 140 -19.14 10.21 -2.33
N ARG A 141 -17.84 10.53 -2.23
CA ARG A 141 -16.85 10.29 -3.29
C ARG A 141 -16.44 8.83 -3.44
N ASN A 142 -16.74 7.99 -2.45
CA ASN A 142 -16.45 6.55 -2.49
C ASN A 142 -17.72 5.70 -2.56
N GLY A 143 -18.81 6.25 -3.11
CA GLY A 143 -19.92 5.43 -3.59
C GLY A 143 -21.02 5.13 -2.57
N ALA A 144 -21.05 5.81 -1.43
CA ALA A 144 -22.12 5.62 -0.43
C ALA A 144 -23.54 5.85 -1.01
N ASN A 145 -23.67 6.75 -1.98
CA ASN A 145 -24.93 7.09 -2.68
C ASN A 145 -25.29 6.18 -3.86
N LEU A 146 -24.48 5.16 -4.16
CA LEU A 146 -24.73 4.28 -5.30
C LEU A 146 -25.85 3.28 -4.99
N SER A 147 -26.53 2.81 -6.04
CA SER A 147 -27.39 1.62 -5.97
C SER A 147 -26.59 0.38 -5.58
N ASP A 148 -27.22 -0.61 -4.97
CA ASP A 148 -26.55 -1.85 -4.54
C ASP A 148 -25.78 -2.57 -5.65
N ALA A 149 -26.33 -2.60 -6.88
CA ALA A 149 -25.64 -3.19 -8.03
C ALA A 149 -24.30 -2.47 -8.35
N LYS A 150 -24.30 -1.13 -8.30
CA LYS A 150 -23.09 -0.32 -8.49
C LYS A 150 -22.13 -0.44 -7.31
N LYS A 151 -22.63 -0.54 -6.06
CA LYS A 151 -21.80 -0.81 -4.88
C LYS A 151 -21.07 -2.15 -5.00
N LYS A 152 -21.76 -3.19 -5.45
CA LYS A 152 -21.13 -4.50 -5.72
C LYS A 152 -20.01 -4.38 -6.76
N ARG A 153 -20.26 -3.70 -7.87
CA ARG A 153 -19.23 -3.51 -8.90
C ARG A 153 -18.04 -2.69 -8.40
N LEU A 154 -18.29 -1.64 -7.60
CA LEU A 154 -17.23 -0.85 -6.98
C LEU A 154 -16.33 -1.70 -6.06
N ARG A 155 -16.91 -2.60 -5.28
CA ARG A 155 -16.16 -3.56 -4.44
C ARG A 155 -15.22 -4.42 -5.26
N GLU A 156 -15.72 -5.03 -6.33
CA GLU A 156 -14.92 -5.87 -7.24
C GLU A 156 -13.73 -5.07 -7.82
N ILE A 157 -13.97 -3.83 -8.24
CA ILE A 157 -12.94 -2.93 -8.77
C ILE A 157 -11.89 -2.61 -7.69
N ASP A 158 -12.32 -2.23 -6.49
CA ASP A 158 -11.41 -1.80 -5.42
C ASP A 158 -10.55 -2.97 -4.91
N THR A 159 -11.11 -4.18 -4.79
CA THR A 159 -10.36 -5.39 -4.47
C THR A 159 -9.35 -5.76 -5.57
N ALA A 160 -9.75 -5.69 -6.85
CA ALA A 160 -8.85 -5.95 -7.96
C ALA A 160 -7.69 -4.94 -8.02
N LEU A 161 -7.99 -3.65 -7.86
CA LEU A 161 -6.98 -2.58 -7.82
C LEU A 161 -6.00 -2.76 -6.65
N ALA A 162 -6.47 -3.19 -5.47
CA ALA A 162 -5.59 -3.43 -4.33
C ALA A 162 -4.55 -4.52 -4.63
N LYS A 163 -4.99 -5.64 -5.22
CA LYS A 163 -4.11 -6.75 -5.61
C LYS A 163 -3.13 -6.33 -6.71
N GLN A 164 -3.63 -5.71 -7.77
CA GLN A 164 -2.81 -5.35 -8.93
C GLN A 164 -1.72 -4.33 -8.60
N LYS A 165 -2.01 -3.34 -7.75
CA LYS A 165 -1.00 -2.37 -7.31
C LYS A 165 0.14 -3.03 -6.56
N LEU A 166 -0.16 -4.03 -5.72
CA LEU A 166 0.84 -4.77 -4.99
C LEU A 166 1.72 -5.60 -5.94
N SER A 167 1.10 -6.35 -6.86
CA SER A 167 1.84 -7.13 -7.87
C SER A 167 2.74 -6.25 -8.75
N PHE A 168 2.30 -5.02 -9.09
CA PHE A 168 3.12 -4.09 -9.86
C PHE A 168 4.42 -3.75 -9.12
N GLY A 169 4.32 -3.43 -7.82
CA GLY A 169 5.48 -3.10 -6.98
C GLY A 169 6.41 -4.31 -6.78
N GLU A 170 5.85 -5.49 -6.54
CA GLU A 170 6.61 -6.74 -6.39
C GLU A 170 7.38 -7.09 -7.67
N ASN A 171 6.76 -6.96 -8.84
CA ASN A 171 7.41 -7.16 -10.13
C ASN A 171 8.58 -6.19 -10.34
N VAL A 172 8.40 -4.90 -10.03
CA VAL A 172 9.47 -3.90 -10.15
C VAL A 172 10.64 -4.20 -9.20
N LEU A 173 10.35 -4.67 -7.98
CA LEU A 173 11.39 -5.08 -7.03
C LEU A 173 12.13 -6.33 -7.51
N ALA A 174 11.40 -7.32 -8.02
CA ALA A 174 11.98 -8.54 -8.57
C ALA A 174 12.89 -8.25 -9.77
N GLU A 175 12.48 -7.36 -10.68
CA GLU A 175 13.31 -6.89 -11.80
C GLU A 175 14.61 -6.22 -11.32
N THR A 176 14.49 -5.37 -10.29
CA THR A 176 15.64 -4.68 -9.69
C THR A 176 16.62 -5.68 -9.08
N ASN A 177 16.12 -6.70 -8.37
CA ASN A 177 16.94 -7.72 -7.70
C ASN A 177 17.55 -8.75 -8.67
N LYS A 178 16.84 -9.09 -9.76
CA LYS A 178 17.25 -10.07 -10.77
C LYS A 178 18.45 -9.60 -11.60
N TYR A 179 18.57 -8.31 -11.85
CA TYR A 179 19.62 -7.77 -12.70
C TYR A 179 20.97 -7.65 -11.99
N GLU A 180 22.02 -8.12 -12.65
CA GLU A 180 23.40 -7.90 -12.25
C GLU A 180 24.27 -7.61 -13.46
N LEU A 181 25.09 -6.56 -13.37
CA LEU A 181 26.19 -6.31 -14.27
C LEU A 181 27.49 -6.67 -13.56
N GLN A 182 28.02 -7.86 -13.87
CA GLN A 182 29.33 -8.30 -13.37
C GLN A 182 30.45 -7.81 -14.29
N LEU A 183 31.42 -7.09 -13.73
CA LEU A 183 32.61 -6.63 -14.41
C LEU A 183 33.85 -7.31 -13.81
N THR A 184 34.78 -7.75 -14.66
CA THR A 184 36.02 -8.41 -14.23
C THR A 184 37.28 -7.69 -14.70
N ARG A 185 37.14 -6.60 -15.47
CA ARG A 185 38.26 -5.81 -15.98
C ARG A 185 38.28 -4.45 -15.30
N GLU A 186 39.42 -4.08 -14.75
CA GLU A 186 39.60 -2.76 -14.11
C GLU A 186 39.33 -1.59 -15.06
N SER A 187 39.65 -1.73 -16.35
CA SER A 187 39.40 -0.68 -17.35
C SER A 187 37.90 -0.37 -17.54
N ASP A 188 37.01 -1.29 -17.18
CA ASP A 188 35.56 -1.05 -17.24
C ASP A 188 35.05 -0.16 -16.10
N LEU A 189 35.89 0.12 -15.09
CA LEU A 189 35.57 0.94 -13.92
C LEU A 189 35.96 2.41 -14.07
N GLU A 190 36.59 2.77 -15.20
CA GLU A 190 37.19 4.08 -15.39
C GLU A 190 36.16 5.21 -15.18
N GLY A 191 36.54 6.20 -14.37
CA GLY A 191 35.72 7.35 -13.99
C GLY A 191 34.82 7.14 -12.77
N LEU A 192 34.54 5.90 -12.37
CA LEU A 192 33.72 5.64 -11.18
C LEU A 192 34.41 6.12 -9.90
N PRO A 193 33.67 6.71 -8.94
CA PRO A 193 34.21 7.01 -7.62
C PRO A 193 34.67 5.75 -6.88
N GLU A 194 35.74 5.86 -6.09
CA GLU A 194 36.30 4.74 -5.32
C GLU A 194 35.25 4.08 -4.40
N SER A 195 34.39 4.87 -3.76
CA SER A 195 33.31 4.34 -2.90
C SER A 195 32.30 3.47 -3.65
N VAL A 196 32.06 3.76 -4.93
CA VAL A 196 31.16 3.01 -5.80
C VAL A 196 31.82 1.70 -6.24
N ILE A 197 33.11 1.76 -6.58
CA ILE A 197 33.91 0.58 -6.91
C ILE A 197 33.98 -0.38 -5.71
N GLU A 198 34.29 0.15 -4.53
CA GLU A 198 34.38 -0.66 -3.31
C GLU A 198 33.04 -1.30 -2.94
N GLY A 199 31.93 -0.53 -3.03
CA GLY A 199 30.59 -1.07 -2.82
C GLY A 199 30.24 -2.20 -3.78
N ALA A 200 30.59 -2.06 -5.06
CA ALA A 200 30.37 -3.10 -6.07
C ALA A 200 31.24 -4.34 -5.84
N ARG A 201 32.46 -4.17 -5.31
CA ARG A 201 33.38 -5.26 -4.92
C ARG A 201 32.82 -6.05 -3.75
N LEU A 202 32.41 -5.37 -2.67
CA LEU A 202 31.79 -5.99 -1.49
C LEU A 202 30.50 -6.73 -1.86
N LEU A 203 29.70 -6.17 -2.79
CA LEU A 203 28.52 -6.85 -3.29
C LEU A 203 28.88 -8.13 -4.06
N ALA A 204 29.89 -8.09 -4.93
CA ALA A 204 30.39 -9.28 -5.63
C ALA A 204 30.85 -10.36 -4.64
N GLU A 205 31.62 -10.00 -3.61
CA GLU A 205 32.07 -10.91 -2.54
C GLU A 205 30.90 -11.54 -1.80
N SER A 206 29.91 -10.74 -1.40
CA SER A 206 28.71 -11.25 -0.70
C SER A 206 27.91 -12.24 -1.55
N ARG A 207 27.95 -12.09 -2.88
CA ARG A 207 27.32 -12.98 -3.86
C ARG A 207 28.26 -14.08 -4.37
N LYS A 208 29.48 -14.19 -3.84
CA LYS A 208 30.51 -15.15 -4.25
C LYS A 208 30.84 -15.06 -5.75
N LYS A 209 30.91 -13.85 -6.27
CA LYS A 209 31.28 -13.53 -7.66
C LYS A 209 32.62 -12.81 -7.71
N GLU A 210 33.36 -13.01 -8.81
CA GLU A 210 34.62 -12.32 -9.06
C GLU A 210 34.38 -10.88 -9.56
N GLY A 211 35.31 -9.98 -9.24
CA GLY A 211 35.32 -8.60 -9.73
C GLY A 211 34.30 -7.70 -9.00
N TRP A 212 33.45 -7.03 -9.77
CA TRP A 212 32.50 -6.02 -9.30
C TRP A 212 31.10 -6.30 -9.79
N VAL A 213 30.10 -6.15 -8.93
CA VAL A 213 28.69 -6.30 -9.29
C VAL A 213 27.97 -4.96 -9.14
N PHE A 214 27.36 -4.50 -10.23
CA PHE A 214 26.47 -3.35 -10.27
C PHE A 214 25.02 -3.79 -10.45
N THR A 215 24.09 -3.14 -9.76
CA THR A 215 22.65 -3.47 -9.76
C THR A 215 21.83 -2.29 -10.27
N LEU A 216 20.51 -2.50 -10.34
CA LEU A 216 19.55 -1.43 -10.66
C LEU A 216 19.15 -0.60 -9.44
N ASP A 217 19.65 -0.94 -8.23
CA ASP A 217 19.41 -0.14 -7.03
C ASP A 217 19.94 1.27 -7.24
N TYR A 218 19.17 2.26 -6.81
CA TYR A 218 19.47 3.65 -7.11
C TYR A 218 20.88 4.11 -6.67
N PRO A 219 21.42 3.68 -5.50
CA PRO A 219 22.80 3.96 -5.11
C PRO A 219 23.88 3.31 -5.98
N SER A 220 23.57 2.24 -6.72
CA SER A 220 24.48 1.61 -7.70
C SER A 220 24.31 2.25 -9.08
N TYR A 221 23.06 2.34 -9.55
CA TYR A 221 22.69 2.84 -10.87
C TYR A 221 23.10 4.30 -11.10
N LEU A 222 22.73 5.22 -10.20
CA LEU A 222 22.90 6.64 -10.44
C LEU A 222 24.39 7.05 -10.55
N PRO A 223 25.29 6.63 -9.64
CA PRO A 223 26.70 6.92 -9.79
C PRO A 223 27.31 6.28 -11.04
N PHE A 224 26.89 5.06 -11.40
CA PHE A 224 27.37 4.42 -12.62
C PHE A 224 27.03 5.24 -13.86
N MET A 225 25.77 5.67 -13.96
CA MET A 225 25.30 6.50 -15.08
C MET A 225 25.98 7.88 -15.14
N LYS A 226 26.33 8.44 -13.97
CA LYS A 226 26.94 9.76 -13.86
C LYS A 226 28.44 9.76 -14.19
N TYR A 227 29.16 8.71 -13.80
CA TYR A 227 30.62 8.75 -13.73
C TYR A 227 31.34 7.73 -14.61
N ALA A 228 30.73 6.58 -14.94
CA ALA A 228 31.41 5.57 -15.76
C ALA A 228 31.77 6.15 -17.14
N GLN A 229 33.01 6.00 -17.58
CA GLN A 229 33.44 6.49 -18.89
C GLN A 229 33.00 5.58 -20.05
N ASN A 230 32.88 4.27 -19.81
CA ASN A 230 32.48 3.30 -20.83
C ASN A 230 31.02 3.50 -21.27
N ARG A 231 30.82 4.03 -22.48
CA ARG A 231 29.51 4.34 -23.06
C ARG A 231 28.64 3.09 -23.24
N GLU A 232 29.23 1.98 -23.66
CA GLU A 232 28.46 0.76 -23.94
C GLU A 232 27.93 0.13 -22.65
N LEU A 233 28.69 0.20 -21.56
CA LEU A 233 28.21 -0.22 -20.24
C LEU A 233 27.11 0.72 -19.72
N ARG A 234 27.24 2.04 -19.88
CA ARG A 234 26.16 2.98 -19.55
C ARG A 234 24.89 2.68 -20.35
N LYS A 235 25.02 2.38 -21.64
CA LYS A 235 23.89 2.00 -22.49
C LYS A 235 23.22 0.72 -22.01
N GLN A 236 24.00 -0.32 -21.71
CA GLN A 236 23.49 -1.60 -21.20
C GLN A 236 22.70 -1.39 -19.90
N LEU A 237 23.29 -0.68 -18.93
CA LEU A 237 22.66 -0.44 -17.63
C LEU A 237 21.43 0.47 -17.73
N TYR A 238 21.49 1.50 -18.59
CA TYR A 238 20.33 2.36 -18.87
C TYR A 238 19.15 1.57 -19.44
N LEU A 239 19.41 0.73 -20.46
CA LEU A 239 18.35 -0.07 -21.08
C LEU A 239 17.71 -1.00 -20.06
N ALA A 240 18.52 -1.72 -19.26
CA ALA A 240 18.01 -2.57 -18.19
C ALA A 240 17.19 -1.81 -17.14
N PHE A 241 17.62 -0.60 -16.75
CA PHE A 241 16.87 0.22 -15.81
C PHE A 241 15.55 0.74 -16.39
N ALA A 242 15.56 1.13 -17.67
CA ALA A 242 14.41 1.71 -18.36
C ALA A 242 13.37 0.67 -18.80
N SER A 243 13.76 -0.60 -18.94
CA SER A 243 12.87 -1.70 -19.34
C SER A 243 12.34 -2.54 -18.17
N LYS A 244 12.53 -2.11 -16.91
CA LYS A 244 12.00 -2.83 -15.74
C LYS A 244 10.49 -3.09 -15.89
N GLY A 245 10.08 -4.35 -15.86
CA GLY A 245 8.69 -4.76 -16.01
C GLY A 245 8.16 -4.60 -17.44
N PHE A 246 9.05 -4.66 -18.44
CA PHE A 246 8.72 -4.55 -19.87
C PHE A 246 9.56 -5.54 -20.69
N HIS A 247 9.43 -6.84 -20.40
CA HIS A 247 10.24 -7.92 -20.97
C HIS A 247 9.42 -9.05 -21.60
N GLY A 248 8.08 -9.00 -21.54
CA GLY A 248 7.19 -10.07 -21.98
C GLY A 248 7.32 -11.37 -21.19
N ASP A 249 7.94 -11.33 -20.00
CA ASP A 249 8.10 -12.45 -19.09
C ASP A 249 7.14 -12.35 -17.89
N THR A 250 7.35 -13.17 -16.86
CA THR A 250 6.48 -13.21 -15.67
C THR A 250 6.50 -11.93 -14.84
N LEU A 251 7.48 -11.05 -15.03
CA LEU A 251 7.60 -9.78 -14.30
C LEU A 251 7.09 -8.59 -15.13
N ASP A 252 6.55 -8.85 -16.32
CA ASP A 252 6.01 -7.81 -17.19
C ASP A 252 4.78 -7.14 -16.56
N ASN A 253 4.78 -5.81 -16.56
CA ASN A 253 3.75 -4.96 -15.98
C ASN A 253 2.86 -4.28 -17.03
N THR A 254 3.05 -4.55 -18.33
CA THR A 254 2.30 -3.90 -19.42
C THR A 254 0.81 -4.14 -19.28
N ASP A 255 0.40 -5.41 -19.20
CA ASP A 255 -1.01 -5.79 -19.02
C ASP A 255 -1.55 -5.29 -17.68
N LEU A 256 -0.73 -5.31 -16.64
CA LEU A 256 -1.10 -4.86 -15.31
C LEU A 256 -1.41 -3.36 -15.27
N VAL A 257 -0.58 -2.53 -15.91
CA VAL A 257 -0.80 -1.08 -16.03
C VAL A 257 -2.08 -0.78 -16.82
N LEU A 258 -2.32 -1.50 -17.93
CA LEU A 258 -3.54 -1.37 -18.71
C LEU A 258 -4.78 -1.70 -17.88
N GLN A 259 -4.77 -2.82 -17.17
CA GLN A 259 -5.88 -3.23 -16.31
C GLN A 259 -6.12 -2.21 -15.17
N ILE A 260 -5.06 -1.73 -14.51
CA ILE A 260 -5.17 -0.70 -13.47
C ILE A 260 -5.80 0.59 -14.04
N ALA A 261 -5.37 1.02 -15.23
CA ALA A 261 -5.90 2.22 -15.88
C ALA A 261 -7.39 2.06 -16.24
N GLN A 262 -7.75 0.92 -16.82
CA GLN A 262 -9.14 0.58 -17.16
C GLN A 262 -10.04 0.55 -15.92
N LEU A 263 -9.61 -0.12 -14.85
CA LEU A 263 -10.36 -0.20 -13.60
C LEU A 263 -10.50 1.17 -12.94
N ARG A 264 -9.45 2.01 -12.94
CA ARG A 264 -9.52 3.39 -12.44
C ARG A 264 -10.51 4.24 -13.23
N PHE A 265 -10.54 4.08 -14.55
CA PHE A 265 -11.49 4.76 -15.41
C PHE A 265 -12.92 4.30 -15.15
N GLU A 266 -13.16 2.99 -15.08
CA GLU A 266 -14.46 2.42 -14.76
C GLU A 266 -14.94 2.88 -13.38
N ARG A 267 -14.06 2.85 -12.37
CA ARG A 267 -14.34 3.36 -11.01
C ARG A 267 -14.83 4.79 -11.04
N ALA A 268 -14.16 5.66 -11.79
CA ALA A 268 -14.51 7.07 -11.91
C ALA A 268 -15.89 7.25 -12.56
N GLN A 269 -16.15 6.56 -13.67
CA GLN A 269 -17.45 6.59 -14.37
C GLN A 269 -18.58 6.10 -13.46
N LEU A 270 -18.34 5.04 -12.71
CA LEU A 270 -19.30 4.47 -11.77
C LEU A 270 -19.65 5.46 -10.65
N LEU A 271 -18.68 6.28 -10.23
CA LEU A 271 -18.83 7.36 -9.25
C LEU A 271 -19.33 8.70 -9.86
N GLY A 272 -19.60 8.74 -11.17
CA GLY A 272 -20.14 9.92 -11.85
C GLY A 272 -19.10 10.94 -12.34
N TYR A 273 -17.82 10.56 -12.42
CA TYR A 273 -16.75 11.41 -12.93
C TYR A 273 -16.34 10.98 -14.35
N PRO A 274 -15.96 11.93 -15.23
CA PRO A 274 -15.55 11.63 -16.60
C PRO A 274 -14.22 10.86 -16.67
N THR A 275 -13.33 11.09 -15.71
CA THR A 275 -11.98 10.51 -15.66
C THR A 275 -11.55 10.26 -14.23
N HIS A 276 -10.47 9.48 -14.06
CA HIS A 276 -9.87 9.27 -12.75
C HIS A 276 -9.21 10.53 -12.15
N ALA A 277 -8.67 11.41 -13.00
CA ALA A 277 -8.03 12.67 -12.61
C ALA A 277 -9.03 13.73 -12.12
#